data_AF-A0A3N3ZN14-F1
#
_entry.id   AF-A0A3N3ZN14-F1
#
_cell.length_a   1.000
_cell.length_b   1.000
_cell.length_c   1.000
_cell.angle_alpha   90.00
_cell.angle_beta   90.00
_cell.angle_gamma   90.00
#
_symmetry.space_group_name_H-M   'P 1'
#
loop_
_entity.id
_entity.type
_entity.pdbx_description
1 polymer ?
#
loop_
_entity_poly.entity_id
_entity_poly.type
_entity_poly.pdbx_seq_one_letter_code
_entity_poly.pdbx_strand_id
1 'polypeptide(L)'
;MSAGSSGLGVDAEAEVHSAREMAGGPAPVVWARRAVSGALGDDGDDVARWASRCRVAVVDAWDLGTAERFKALAPDTRILCRKHLTMADPAETGPRTSSGISYARAEAHGGWFATDRAGQRIGWDEGTGPVHLRVWDPEYRAAWVDAVTAEVRDSPFDGVLAVGDLEATPPLDLPLPDLGSKGQQREAVDNLIHAAGAALVGDGKILVTALGDARRSPDRWSGLARWGGVLEPGWMSTVGGRLLDPGTARQQADRLCQGEEHSLPEDAVAILRTPVPVDLAEEAAEDLVRYGLAAFWVFGGGRGLYAATSPDGSHSHWITDMQWDLGLPLEPPSVVVNLWSRTFSAGWVAVNLASDGRRRRHVTLPTGYLLPDGSRPPEQVVLGPHQGMVLVRDPGTVQI
;
A
#
# COMPACT_ATOMS: atom_id res chain seq x y z
N MET A 1 38.88 -44.87 -34.96
CA MET A 1 38.22 -44.78 -33.65
C MET A 1 38.79 -43.59 -32.91
N SER A 2 38.15 -42.44 -33.04
CA SER A 2 38.34 -41.27 -32.18
C SER A 2 37.08 -40.43 -32.29
N ALA A 3 36.34 -40.35 -31.19
CA ALA A 3 35.25 -39.42 -30.91
C ALA A 3 35.31 -39.26 -29.39
N GLY A 4 35.27 -38.07 -28.80
CA GLY A 4 34.79 -36.78 -29.26
C GLY A 4 34.19 -36.15 -28.00
N SER A 5 34.97 -35.29 -27.36
CA SER A 5 34.56 -34.51 -26.18
C SER A 5 33.63 -33.39 -26.62
N SER A 6 32.43 -33.30 -26.05
CA SER A 6 31.65 -32.05 -25.87
C SER A 6 30.29 -32.37 -25.24
N GLY A 7 29.91 -31.64 -24.19
CA GLY A 7 28.53 -31.60 -23.72
C GLY A 7 28.34 -31.53 -22.20
N LEU A 8 28.82 -30.48 -21.54
CA LEU A 8 28.34 -30.05 -20.22
C LEU A 8 28.41 -28.52 -20.19
N GLY A 9 27.28 -27.87 -20.41
CA GLY A 9 27.21 -26.42 -20.49
C GLY A 9 25.85 -25.91 -20.97
N VAL A 10 24.77 -26.57 -20.57
CA VAL A 10 23.41 -26.06 -20.72
C VAL A 10 22.64 -26.50 -19.47
N ASP A 11 21.74 -25.63 -18.99
CA ASP A 11 20.65 -25.91 -18.02
C ASP A 11 20.80 -25.46 -16.56
N ALA A 12 21.77 -24.61 -16.20
CA ALA A 12 21.69 -23.85 -14.94
C ALA A 12 20.92 -22.52 -15.10
N GLU A 13 21.11 -21.81 -16.21
CA GLU A 13 20.40 -20.55 -16.49
C GLU A 13 18.95 -20.76 -16.90
N ALA A 14 18.61 -21.91 -17.49
CA ALA A 14 17.25 -22.27 -17.88
C ALA A 14 16.37 -22.65 -16.67
N GLU A 15 16.92 -23.36 -15.67
CA GLU A 15 16.21 -23.68 -14.42
C GLU A 15 15.91 -22.43 -13.58
N VAL A 16 16.84 -21.46 -13.53
CA VAL A 16 16.64 -20.17 -12.84
C VAL A 16 15.60 -19.30 -13.57
N HIS A 17 15.51 -19.39 -14.90
CA HIS A 17 14.46 -18.72 -15.68
C HIS A 17 13.09 -19.36 -15.42
N SER A 18 13.03 -20.68 -15.27
CA SER A 18 11.79 -21.41 -14.99
C SER A 18 11.24 -21.10 -13.59
N ALA A 19 12.07 -20.97 -12.55
CA ALA A 19 11.60 -20.56 -11.22
C ALA A 19 10.98 -19.14 -11.19
N ARG A 20 11.38 -18.25 -12.11
CA ARG A 20 10.84 -16.88 -12.24
C ARG A 20 9.44 -16.83 -12.86
N GLU A 21 9.08 -17.81 -13.70
CA GLU A 21 7.77 -17.86 -14.38
C GLU A 21 6.72 -18.73 -13.64
N MET A 22 7.12 -19.47 -12.60
CA MET A 22 6.34 -20.62 -12.11
C MET A 22 5.38 -20.37 -10.94
N ALA A 23 5.29 -19.15 -10.44
CA ALA A 23 4.17 -18.71 -9.59
C ALA A 23 3.16 -17.94 -10.45
N GLY A 24 2.40 -18.68 -11.26
CA GLY A 24 1.58 -18.15 -12.36
C GLY A 24 0.30 -17.45 -11.90
N GLY A 25 0.42 -16.19 -11.49
CA GLY A 25 -0.67 -15.25 -11.26
C GLY A 25 -0.15 -13.81 -11.25
N PRO A 26 -0.97 -12.78 -11.56
CA PRO A 26 -0.52 -11.40 -11.42
C PRO A 26 -0.18 -11.14 -9.95
N ALA A 27 1.07 -10.74 -9.70
CA ALA A 27 1.58 -10.49 -8.37
C ALA A 27 0.63 -9.58 -7.57
N PRO A 28 0.43 -9.80 -6.26
CA PRO A 28 -0.49 -9.03 -5.44
C PRO A 28 0.11 -7.66 -5.11
N VAL A 29 0.57 -6.91 -6.11
CA VAL A 29 1.45 -5.76 -5.91
C VAL A 29 0.79 -4.47 -6.37
N VAL A 30 1.04 -3.40 -5.62
CA VAL A 30 0.68 -2.03 -5.97
C VAL A 30 1.92 -1.23 -6.33
N TRP A 31 1.85 -0.48 -7.41
CA TRP A 31 2.79 0.59 -7.71
C TRP A 31 2.20 1.93 -7.28
N ALA A 32 3.00 2.76 -6.62
CA ALA A 32 2.60 4.12 -6.28
C ALA A 32 3.71 5.11 -6.63
N ARG A 33 3.31 6.25 -7.18
CA ARG A 33 4.20 7.34 -7.50
C ARG A 33 3.58 8.67 -7.10
N ARG A 34 4.37 9.45 -6.37
CA ARG A 34 4.17 10.87 -6.18
C ARG A 34 5.16 11.63 -7.07
N ALA A 35 4.66 12.29 -8.10
CA ALA A 35 5.46 13.15 -8.96
C ALA A 35 5.55 14.56 -8.36
N VAL A 36 6.60 15.32 -8.69
CA VAL A 36 6.62 16.76 -8.39
C VAL A 36 5.76 17.46 -9.44
N SER A 37 4.81 18.29 -9.02
CA SER A 37 3.98 19.08 -9.94
C SER A 37 4.86 19.88 -10.92
N GLY A 38 4.66 19.67 -12.22
CA GLY A 38 5.40 20.34 -13.29
C GLY A 38 6.71 19.67 -13.74
N ALA A 39 7.14 18.57 -13.10
CA ALA A 39 8.25 17.74 -13.57
C ALA A 39 7.73 16.68 -14.55
N LEU A 40 7.94 16.89 -15.85
CA LEU A 40 7.81 15.83 -16.86
C LEU A 40 9.10 15.00 -16.81
N GLY A 41 9.08 13.87 -16.09
CA GLY A 41 10.18 12.92 -16.05
C GLY A 41 10.19 11.99 -17.27
N ASP A 42 11.37 11.54 -17.68
CA ASP A 42 11.56 10.50 -18.69
C ASP A 42 11.20 9.14 -18.07
N ASP A 43 9.90 8.83 -18.05
CA ASP A 43 9.29 7.82 -17.17
C ASP A 43 8.95 6.51 -17.87
N GLY A 44 9.38 6.35 -19.11
CA GLY A 44 8.90 5.26 -19.96
C GLY A 44 9.25 3.86 -19.47
N ASP A 45 10.44 3.73 -18.89
CA ASP A 45 11.00 2.44 -18.49
C ASP A 45 10.40 1.92 -17.17
N ASP A 46 10.04 2.81 -16.24
CA ASP A 46 9.45 2.39 -14.96
C ASP A 46 7.99 1.91 -15.15
N VAL A 47 7.19 2.63 -15.94
CA VAL A 47 5.81 2.19 -16.24
C VAL A 47 5.78 0.83 -16.94
N ALA A 48 6.65 0.60 -17.92
CA ALA A 48 6.73 -0.68 -18.61
C ALA A 48 7.14 -1.82 -17.68
N ARG A 49 8.11 -1.57 -16.80
CA ARG A 49 8.54 -2.51 -15.77
C ARG A 49 7.39 -2.88 -14.82
N TRP A 50 6.60 -1.92 -14.37
CA TRP A 50 5.52 -2.15 -13.40
C TRP A 50 4.21 -2.64 -14.00
N ALA A 51 3.92 -2.33 -15.26
CA ALA A 51 2.69 -2.76 -15.95
C ALA A 51 2.52 -4.28 -15.94
N SER A 52 3.62 -5.04 -16.01
CA SER A 52 3.59 -6.51 -15.92
C SER A 52 3.48 -7.06 -14.48
N ARG A 53 3.58 -6.19 -13.46
CA ARG A 53 3.79 -6.59 -12.06
C ARG A 53 2.69 -6.14 -11.12
N CYS A 54 2.01 -5.03 -11.40
CA CYS A 54 1.04 -4.46 -10.48
C CYS A 54 -0.42 -4.66 -10.94
N ARG A 55 -1.29 -4.91 -9.96
CA ARG A 55 -2.74 -4.96 -10.17
C ARG A 55 -3.40 -3.61 -9.94
N VAL A 56 -2.74 -2.75 -9.15
CA VAL A 56 -3.13 -1.37 -8.90
C VAL A 56 -1.93 -0.45 -9.12
N ALA A 57 -2.17 0.67 -9.80
CA ALA A 57 -1.24 1.79 -9.94
C ALA A 57 -1.86 3.02 -9.27
N VAL A 58 -1.10 3.73 -8.44
CA VAL A 58 -1.51 4.99 -7.81
C VAL A 58 -0.65 6.11 -8.36
N VAL A 59 -1.29 7.13 -8.91
CA VAL A 59 -0.61 8.29 -9.50
C VAL A 59 -1.27 9.60 -9.06
N ASP A 60 -0.53 10.69 -9.21
CA ASP A 60 -1.06 12.02 -8.96
C ASP A 60 -2.04 12.48 -10.04
N ALA A 61 -2.95 13.37 -9.64
CA ALA A 61 -4.03 13.89 -10.47
C ALA A 61 -3.57 14.49 -11.82
N TRP A 62 -2.40 15.13 -11.84
CA TRP A 62 -1.80 15.76 -13.02
C TRP A 62 -1.06 14.78 -13.93
N ASP A 63 -0.73 13.56 -13.47
CA ASP A 63 0.09 12.59 -14.21
C ASP A 63 -0.78 11.70 -15.12
N LEU A 64 -1.52 12.34 -16.02
CA LEU A 64 -2.40 11.67 -16.98
C LEU A 64 -1.65 10.78 -17.97
N GLY A 65 -0.47 11.22 -18.41
CA GLY A 65 0.34 10.46 -19.37
C GLY A 65 0.79 9.11 -18.83
N THR A 66 1.17 9.06 -17.54
CA THR A 66 1.47 7.79 -16.87
C THR A 66 0.26 6.89 -16.80
N ALA A 67 -0.92 7.44 -16.45
CA ALA A 67 -2.15 6.67 -16.39
C ALA A 67 -2.55 6.08 -17.75
N GLU A 68 -2.51 6.89 -18.81
CA GLU A 68 -2.78 6.45 -20.19
C GLU A 68 -1.81 5.37 -20.65
N ARG A 69 -0.52 5.52 -20.32
CA ARG A 69 0.51 4.53 -20.64
C ARG A 69 0.28 3.21 -19.92
N PHE A 70 -0.10 3.23 -18.64
CA PHE A 70 -0.50 2.02 -17.92
C PHE A 70 -1.69 1.35 -18.60
N LYS A 71 -2.74 2.11 -18.97
CA LYS A 71 -3.89 1.54 -19.69
C LYS A 71 -3.51 0.95 -21.05
N ALA A 72 -2.53 1.52 -21.74
CA ALA A 72 -2.05 0.97 -23.02
C ALA A 72 -1.25 -0.33 -22.86
N LEU A 73 -0.45 -0.46 -21.79
CA LEU A 73 0.43 -1.62 -21.58
C LEU A 73 -0.23 -2.75 -20.78
N ALA A 74 -1.09 -2.40 -19.82
CA ALA A 74 -1.80 -3.31 -18.93
C ALA A 74 -3.23 -2.79 -18.67
N PRO A 75 -4.16 -3.01 -19.62
CA PRO A 75 -5.54 -2.51 -19.53
C PRO A 75 -6.28 -2.93 -18.25
N ASP A 76 -5.94 -4.10 -17.71
CA ASP A 76 -6.56 -4.69 -16.52
C ASP A 76 -6.05 -4.10 -15.19
N THR A 77 -4.94 -3.35 -15.21
CA THR A 77 -4.44 -2.67 -14.02
C THR A 77 -5.40 -1.55 -13.64
N ARG A 78 -5.82 -1.54 -12.36
CA ARG A 78 -6.65 -0.47 -11.79
C ARG A 78 -5.78 0.75 -11.49
N ILE A 79 -6.13 1.91 -12.03
CA ILE A 79 -5.37 3.15 -11.85
C ILE A 79 -6.16 4.10 -10.96
N LEU A 80 -5.56 4.46 -9.82
CA LEU A 80 -6.16 5.33 -8.82
C LEU A 80 -5.49 6.70 -8.85
N CYS A 81 -6.32 7.75 -8.97
CA CYS A 81 -5.90 9.12 -8.76
C CYS A 81 -5.77 9.39 -7.26
N ARG A 82 -4.59 9.80 -6.80
CA ARG A 82 -4.39 10.20 -5.40
C ARG A 82 -5.05 11.56 -5.14
N LYS A 83 -5.88 11.66 -4.10
CA LYS A 83 -6.52 12.92 -3.65
C LYS A 83 -6.47 13.11 -2.15
N HIS A 84 -6.00 14.28 -1.70
CA HIS A 84 -6.01 14.68 -0.28
C HIS A 84 -7.40 15.18 0.13
N LEU A 85 -7.87 14.73 1.28
CA LEU A 85 -9.19 15.07 1.81
C LEU A 85 -9.21 16.42 2.56
N THR A 86 -8.10 16.74 3.22
CA THR A 86 -8.07 17.73 4.32
C THR A 86 -7.06 18.85 4.14
N MET A 87 -6.29 18.87 3.05
CA MET A 87 -5.21 19.83 2.86
C MET A 87 -5.14 20.33 1.42
N ALA A 88 -4.58 21.52 1.23
CA ALA A 88 -4.18 22.07 -0.07
C ALA A 88 -2.78 22.66 0.02
N ASP A 89 -2.01 22.53 -1.06
CA ASP A 89 -0.66 23.08 -1.16
C ASP A 89 -0.69 24.42 -1.93
N PRO A 90 -0.20 25.54 -1.36
CA PRO A 90 -0.11 26.82 -2.07
C PRO A 90 0.82 26.79 -3.30
N ALA A 91 1.78 25.85 -3.36
CA ALA A 91 2.67 25.70 -4.51
C ALA A 91 1.99 25.04 -5.72
N GLU A 92 0.84 24.38 -5.54
CA GLU A 92 0.11 23.71 -6.61
C GLU A 92 -0.80 24.69 -7.38
N THR A 93 -0.37 25.10 -8.57
CA THR A 93 -1.08 26.09 -9.41
C THR A 93 -2.08 25.48 -10.41
N GLY A 94 -2.13 24.15 -10.53
CA GLY A 94 -3.10 23.44 -11.37
C GLY A 94 -2.61 23.15 -12.80
N PRO A 95 -3.52 22.77 -13.72
CA PRO A 95 -4.99 22.79 -13.57
C PRO A 95 -5.55 21.69 -12.67
N ARG A 96 -4.78 20.65 -12.37
CA ARG A 96 -5.14 19.59 -11.42
C ARG A 96 -4.23 19.65 -10.19
N THR A 97 -4.82 19.46 -9.02
CA THR A 97 -4.12 19.54 -7.73
C THR A 97 -4.21 18.21 -6.99
N SER A 98 -3.34 18.01 -6.01
CA SER A 98 -3.35 16.82 -5.16
C SER A 98 -4.57 16.78 -4.25
N SER A 99 -5.24 17.90 -4.04
CA SER A 99 -6.57 17.99 -3.41
C SER A 99 -7.69 18.10 -4.44
N GLY A 100 -8.92 17.84 -4.01
CA GLY A 100 -10.13 18.17 -4.76
C GLY A 100 -10.40 19.68 -4.83
N ILE A 101 -9.90 20.43 -3.85
CA ILE A 101 -10.00 21.90 -3.78
C ILE A 101 -8.59 22.47 -3.77
N SER A 102 -8.25 23.26 -4.78
CA SER A 102 -6.96 23.96 -4.84
C SER A 102 -6.88 25.07 -3.79
N TYR A 103 -5.65 25.45 -3.43
CA TYR A 103 -5.41 26.57 -2.53
C TYR A 103 -6.07 27.86 -3.03
N ALA A 104 -5.89 28.20 -4.31
CA ALA A 104 -6.48 29.39 -4.91
C ALA A 104 -8.02 29.39 -4.85
N ARG A 105 -8.66 28.23 -5.01
CA ARG A 105 -10.13 28.11 -4.89
C ARG A 105 -10.59 28.28 -3.43
N ALA A 106 -9.87 27.70 -2.48
CA ALA A 106 -10.15 27.90 -1.06
C ALA A 106 -9.94 29.38 -0.64
N GLU A 107 -8.94 30.05 -1.20
CA GLU A 107 -8.69 31.47 -0.99
C GLU A 107 -9.77 32.37 -1.58
N ALA A 108 -10.20 32.10 -2.81
CA ALA A 108 -11.31 32.83 -3.43
C ALA A 108 -12.64 32.68 -2.65
N HIS A 109 -12.87 31.51 -2.03
CA HIS A 109 -14.01 31.31 -1.13
C HIS A 109 -13.87 32.07 0.19
N GLY A 110 -12.65 32.22 0.71
CA GLY A 110 -12.33 32.91 1.95
C GLY A 110 -12.70 32.15 3.24
N GLY A 111 -13.61 31.17 3.14
CA GLY A 111 -14.14 30.44 4.29
C GLY A 111 -13.59 29.03 4.51
N TRP A 112 -12.76 28.45 3.62
CA TRP A 112 -12.44 27.01 3.70
C TRP A 112 -11.12 26.64 4.37
N PHE A 113 -10.30 27.61 4.79
CA PHE A 113 -9.08 27.32 5.53
C PHE A 113 -9.36 27.11 7.02
N ALA A 114 -8.78 26.07 7.61
CA ALA A 114 -8.83 25.88 9.05
C ALA A 114 -7.93 26.91 9.73
N THR A 115 -8.46 27.55 10.77
CA THR A 115 -7.72 28.56 11.54
C THR A 115 -7.65 28.21 13.01
N ASP A 116 -6.54 28.58 13.65
CA ASP A 116 -6.42 28.54 15.10
C ASP A 116 -7.26 29.63 15.78
N ARG A 117 -7.15 29.72 17.12
CA ARG A 117 -7.87 30.75 17.90
C ARG A 117 -7.34 32.17 17.69
N ALA A 118 -6.15 32.33 17.14
CA ALA A 118 -5.58 33.62 16.75
C ALA A 118 -5.95 34.02 15.31
N GLY A 119 -6.74 33.18 14.61
CA GLY A 119 -7.14 33.42 13.22
C GLY A 119 -6.06 33.09 12.20
N GLN A 120 -4.98 32.41 12.59
CA GLN A 120 -3.91 31.99 11.69
C GLN A 120 -4.25 30.66 11.03
N ARG A 121 -3.90 30.52 9.74
CA ARG A 121 -4.10 29.26 9.00
C ARG A 121 -3.21 28.17 9.59
N ILE A 122 -3.77 26.97 9.73
CA ILE A 122 -3.04 25.82 10.27
C ILE A 122 -2.42 25.05 9.09
N GLY A 123 -1.12 24.74 9.13
CA GLY A 123 -0.43 24.05 8.05
C GLY A 123 0.93 23.49 8.46
N TRP A 124 1.61 22.85 7.50
CA TRP A 124 3.02 22.46 7.62
C TRP A 124 3.89 23.67 7.30
N ASP A 125 4.87 23.94 8.16
CA ASP A 125 5.83 25.06 8.06
C ASP A 125 5.19 26.46 8.17
N GLU A 126 6.00 27.46 8.56
CA GLU A 126 5.57 28.84 8.86
C GLU A 126 5.13 29.63 7.59
N GLY A 127 4.17 29.10 6.82
CA GLY A 127 3.43 29.82 5.77
C GLY A 127 3.71 29.40 4.32
N THR A 128 4.56 28.41 4.06
CA THR A 128 4.90 27.97 2.69
C THR A 128 4.47 26.55 2.36
N GLY A 129 4.15 25.72 3.36
CA GLY A 129 3.74 24.36 3.14
C GLY A 129 2.22 24.17 3.04
N PRO A 130 1.79 22.92 2.84
CA PRO A 130 0.39 22.57 2.78
C PRO A 130 -0.44 23.01 3.99
N VAL A 131 -1.62 23.58 3.74
CA VAL A 131 -2.53 24.12 4.76
C VAL A 131 -3.79 23.27 4.91
N HIS A 132 -4.33 23.23 6.12
CA HIS A 132 -5.55 22.52 6.45
C HIS A 132 -6.79 23.22 5.89
N LEU A 133 -7.70 22.41 5.38
CA LEU A 133 -9.03 22.80 4.92
C LEU A 133 -10.07 22.37 5.96
N ARG A 134 -11.16 23.14 6.06
CA ARG A 134 -12.27 22.90 6.99
C ARG A 134 -13.15 21.76 6.47
N VAL A 135 -12.69 20.52 6.60
CA VAL A 135 -13.47 19.33 6.18
C VAL A 135 -14.81 19.21 6.90
N TRP A 136 -14.96 19.82 8.07
CA TRP A 136 -16.21 19.91 8.82
C TRP A 136 -17.22 20.90 8.25
N ASP A 137 -16.83 21.77 7.33
CA ASP A 137 -17.73 22.63 6.56
C ASP A 137 -18.48 21.79 5.48
N PRO A 138 -19.82 21.75 5.49
CA PRO A 138 -20.61 21.03 4.48
C PRO A 138 -20.42 21.55 3.06
N GLU A 139 -20.23 22.86 2.87
CA GLU A 139 -20.03 23.45 1.53
C GLU A 139 -18.68 23.06 0.96
N TYR A 140 -17.64 22.99 1.80
CA TYR A 140 -16.35 22.43 1.41
C TYR A 140 -16.49 20.99 0.94
N ARG A 141 -17.19 20.14 1.70
CA ARG A 141 -17.35 18.72 1.35
C ARG A 141 -18.09 18.56 0.02
N ALA A 142 -19.18 19.29 -0.19
CA ALA A 142 -19.92 19.26 -1.45
C ALA A 142 -19.03 19.70 -2.63
N ALA A 143 -18.31 20.82 -2.47
CA ALA A 143 -17.42 21.33 -3.51
C ALA A 143 -16.28 20.35 -3.85
N TRP A 144 -15.72 19.67 -2.85
CA TRP A 144 -14.69 18.66 -3.04
C TRP A 144 -15.23 17.46 -3.84
N VAL A 145 -16.41 16.94 -3.47
CA VAL A 145 -17.04 15.81 -4.16
C VAL A 145 -17.31 16.16 -5.62
N ASP A 146 -17.91 17.32 -5.89
CA ASP A 146 -18.21 17.77 -7.24
C ASP A 146 -16.94 17.89 -8.09
N ALA A 147 -15.89 18.51 -7.54
CA ALA A 147 -14.63 18.72 -8.24
C ALA A 147 -13.92 17.40 -8.57
N VAL A 148 -13.79 16.50 -7.60
CA VAL A 148 -13.09 15.22 -7.79
C VAL A 148 -13.86 14.29 -8.73
N THR A 149 -15.17 14.23 -8.59
CA THR A 149 -16.02 13.41 -9.46
C THR A 149 -15.95 13.89 -10.90
N ALA A 150 -16.06 15.21 -11.12
CA ALA A 150 -15.90 15.80 -12.46
C ALA A 150 -14.52 15.55 -13.06
N GLU A 151 -13.45 15.60 -12.26
CA GLU A 151 -12.08 15.38 -12.72
C GLU A 151 -11.83 13.92 -13.16
N VAL A 152 -12.40 12.95 -12.42
CA VAL A 152 -12.14 11.52 -12.64
C VAL A 152 -13.08 10.88 -13.66
N ARG A 153 -14.32 11.38 -13.81
CA ARG A 153 -15.36 10.80 -14.67
C ARG A 153 -14.83 10.41 -16.06
N ASP A 154 -14.32 11.39 -16.80
CA ASP A 154 -13.86 11.25 -18.19
C ASP A 154 -12.33 11.11 -18.29
N SER A 155 -11.72 10.49 -17.28
CA SER A 155 -10.27 10.32 -17.19
C SER A 155 -9.85 8.84 -17.29
N PRO A 156 -8.56 8.53 -17.57
CA PRO A 156 -8.04 7.17 -17.56
C PRO A 156 -8.04 6.50 -16.17
N PHE A 157 -8.38 7.23 -15.10
CA PHE A 157 -8.45 6.69 -13.76
C PHE A 157 -9.70 5.82 -13.57
N ASP A 158 -9.54 4.66 -12.94
CA ASP A 158 -10.65 3.79 -12.53
C ASP A 158 -11.24 4.22 -11.18
N GLY A 159 -10.56 5.13 -10.47
CA GLY A 159 -11.00 5.56 -9.16
C GLY A 159 -10.05 6.54 -8.46
N VAL A 160 -10.30 6.71 -7.18
CA VAL A 160 -9.55 7.63 -6.31
C VAL A 160 -8.95 6.87 -5.15
N LEU A 161 -7.68 7.16 -4.83
CA LEU A 161 -7.11 6.88 -3.52
C LEU A 161 -7.23 8.15 -2.67
N ALA A 162 -8.15 8.15 -1.71
CA ALA A 162 -8.29 9.24 -0.76
C ALA A 162 -7.26 9.12 0.37
N VAL A 163 -6.43 10.15 0.52
CA VAL A 163 -5.40 10.27 1.56
C VAL A 163 -5.67 11.46 2.48
N GLY A 164 -4.96 11.53 3.61
CA GLY A 164 -5.11 12.63 4.57
C GLY A 164 -6.19 12.38 5.63
N ASP A 165 -6.45 11.10 5.98
CA ASP A 165 -7.17 10.78 7.21
C ASP A 165 -6.38 11.25 8.44
N LEU A 166 -7.07 11.38 9.57
CA LEU A 166 -6.61 12.08 10.77
C LEU A 166 -5.31 11.53 11.37
N GLU A 167 -5.02 10.26 11.18
CA GLU A 167 -3.81 9.60 11.72
C GLU A 167 -2.57 9.82 10.83
N ALA A 168 -2.74 10.38 9.62
CA ALA A 168 -1.68 10.64 8.63
C ALA A 168 -1.42 12.13 8.37
N THR A 169 -2.07 13.00 9.14
CA THR A 169 -2.11 14.46 8.95
C THR A 169 -1.70 15.16 10.26
N PRO A 170 -1.17 16.40 10.28
CA PRO A 170 -0.85 17.07 11.53
C PRO A 170 -2.03 17.06 12.49
N PRO A 171 -1.79 16.77 13.78
CA PRO A 171 -2.83 16.88 14.76
C PRO A 171 -3.26 18.35 14.87
N LEU A 172 -4.56 18.61 14.73
CA LEU A 172 -5.13 19.91 15.09
C LEU A 172 -5.11 20.07 16.62
N ASP A 173 -4.71 21.25 17.08
CA ASP A 173 -4.82 21.62 18.50
C ASP A 173 -6.26 22.01 18.83
N LEU A 174 -7.05 21.00 19.19
CA LEU A 174 -8.48 21.15 19.43
C LEU A 174 -8.79 21.59 20.87
N PRO A 175 -9.88 22.33 21.11
CA PRO A 175 -10.86 22.77 20.12
C PRO A 175 -10.42 24.02 19.34
N LEU A 176 -10.78 24.03 18.05
CA LEU A 176 -10.74 25.21 17.18
C LEU A 176 -12.04 26.03 17.36
N PRO A 177 -12.11 27.28 16.86
CA PRO A 177 -13.30 28.13 17.01
C PRO A 177 -14.62 27.47 16.57
N ASP A 178 -14.56 26.56 15.60
CA ASP A 178 -15.70 25.94 14.93
C ASP A 178 -15.59 24.40 14.85
N LEU A 179 -14.64 23.79 15.56
CA LEU A 179 -14.47 22.34 15.67
C LEU A 179 -14.10 21.96 17.11
N GLY A 180 -15.02 21.28 17.78
CA GLY A 180 -14.92 21.01 19.22
C GLY A 180 -14.10 19.77 19.60
N SER A 181 -13.98 18.76 18.73
CA SER A 181 -13.34 17.50 19.10
C SER A 181 -12.82 16.68 17.91
N LYS A 182 -11.92 15.72 18.21
CA LYS A 182 -11.44 14.73 17.22
C LYS A 182 -12.58 13.85 16.70
N GLY A 183 -13.61 13.61 17.51
CA GLY A 183 -14.79 12.85 17.10
C GLY A 183 -15.56 13.56 16.00
N GLN A 184 -15.82 14.87 16.16
CA GLN A 184 -16.46 15.69 15.14
C GLN A 184 -15.62 15.79 13.85
N GLN A 185 -14.30 15.89 13.99
CA GLN A 185 -13.42 15.92 12.83
C GLN A 185 -13.48 14.60 12.04
N ARG A 186 -13.51 13.47 12.76
CA ARG A 186 -13.61 12.13 12.17
C ARG A 186 -14.94 11.94 11.45
N GLU A 187 -16.04 12.31 12.10
CA GLU A 187 -17.38 12.27 11.51
C GLU A 187 -17.46 13.10 10.23
N ALA A 188 -16.85 14.30 10.21
CA ALA A 188 -16.79 15.14 9.02
C ALA A 188 -16.00 14.48 7.87
N VAL A 189 -14.86 13.86 8.16
CA VAL A 189 -14.07 13.11 7.17
C VAL A 189 -14.85 11.91 6.64
N ASP A 190 -15.50 11.14 7.52
CA ASP A 190 -16.32 9.99 7.13
C ASP A 190 -17.51 10.42 6.26
N ASN A 191 -18.16 11.54 6.58
CA ASN A 191 -19.21 12.12 5.76
C ASN A 191 -18.73 12.53 4.35
N LEU A 192 -17.52 13.10 4.25
CA LEU A 192 -16.90 13.39 2.95
C LEU A 192 -16.66 12.11 2.15
N ILE A 193 -16.08 11.07 2.79
CA ILE A 193 -15.78 9.79 2.13
C ILE A 193 -17.07 9.09 1.68
N HIS A 194 -18.14 9.12 2.48
CA HIS A 194 -19.43 8.57 2.08
C HIS A 194 -20.05 9.30 0.89
N ALA A 195 -20.00 10.63 0.88
CA ALA A 195 -20.52 11.42 -0.24
C ALA A 195 -19.69 11.20 -1.52
N ALA A 196 -18.36 11.20 -1.40
CA ALA A 196 -17.44 10.94 -2.51
C ALA A 196 -17.60 9.52 -3.07
N GLY A 197 -17.68 8.52 -2.19
CA GLY A 197 -17.84 7.12 -2.58
C GLY A 197 -19.15 6.90 -3.33
N ALA A 198 -20.25 7.48 -2.85
CA ALA A 198 -21.55 7.41 -3.53
C ALA A 198 -21.51 8.07 -4.92
N ALA A 199 -20.89 9.24 -5.04
CA ALA A 199 -20.77 9.95 -6.31
C ALA A 199 -19.89 9.20 -7.33
N LEU A 200 -18.72 8.72 -6.89
CA LEU A 200 -17.79 7.97 -7.74
C LEU A 200 -18.39 6.65 -8.23
N VAL A 201 -19.05 5.89 -7.36
CA VAL A 201 -19.74 4.64 -7.76
C VAL A 201 -20.85 4.93 -8.75
N GLY A 202 -21.57 6.05 -8.61
CA GLY A 202 -22.56 6.51 -9.58
C GLY A 202 -21.99 6.73 -11.00
N ASP A 203 -20.71 7.09 -11.09
CA ASP A 203 -19.96 7.27 -12.34
C ASP A 203 -19.13 6.02 -12.74
N GLY A 204 -19.36 4.87 -12.09
CA GLY A 204 -18.66 3.61 -12.37
C GLY A 204 -17.20 3.58 -11.92
N LYS A 205 -16.82 4.44 -10.97
CA LYS A 205 -15.48 4.55 -10.40
C LYS A 205 -15.44 3.98 -8.98
N ILE A 206 -14.24 3.65 -8.49
CA ILE A 206 -14.04 3.20 -7.10
C ILE A 206 -13.40 4.26 -6.22
N LEU A 207 -13.63 4.16 -4.91
CA LEU A 207 -12.94 4.93 -3.88
C LEU A 207 -12.21 3.98 -2.93
N VAL A 208 -10.88 4.09 -2.91
CA VAL A 208 -10.02 3.45 -1.92
C VAL A 208 -9.65 4.47 -0.85
N THR A 209 -9.89 4.16 0.41
CA THR A 209 -9.61 5.08 1.52
C THR A 209 -8.37 4.67 2.30
N ALA A 210 -7.38 5.55 2.41
CA ALA A 210 -6.24 5.33 3.29
C ALA A 210 -6.61 5.64 4.75
N LEU A 211 -6.54 4.65 5.63
CA LEU A 211 -6.88 4.73 7.05
C LEU A 211 -5.63 4.47 7.88
N GLY A 212 -5.15 5.49 8.62
CA GLY A 212 -3.81 5.47 9.23
C GLY A 212 -3.62 4.59 10.47
N ASP A 213 -4.61 3.76 10.84
CA ASP A 213 -4.47 2.64 11.78
C ASP A 213 -5.77 1.80 11.79
N ALA A 214 -5.86 0.80 10.91
CA ALA A 214 -7.07 -0.03 10.78
C ALA A 214 -7.53 -0.67 12.10
N ARG A 215 -6.58 -0.90 13.02
CA ARG A 215 -6.82 -1.58 14.31
C ARG A 215 -7.67 -0.78 15.26
N ARG A 216 -7.53 0.55 15.20
CA ARG A 216 -8.18 1.50 16.11
C ARG A 216 -9.63 1.77 15.74
N SER A 217 -10.05 1.40 14.53
CA SER A 217 -11.40 1.69 14.04
C SER A 217 -11.87 0.60 13.06
N PRO A 218 -12.11 -0.63 13.54
CA PRO A 218 -12.50 -1.75 12.68
C PRO A 218 -13.79 -1.50 11.89
N ASP A 219 -14.77 -0.84 12.50
CA ASP A 219 -16.04 -0.53 11.83
C ASP A 219 -15.85 0.53 10.72
N ARG A 220 -14.87 1.43 10.85
CA ARG A 220 -14.48 2.34 9.75
C ARG A 220 -13.79 1.57 8.63
N TRP A 221 -12.92 0.61 8.97
CA TRP A 221 -12.23 -0.20 7.98
C TRP A 221 -13.20 -0.97 7.08
N SER A 222 -14.11 -1.76 7.66
CA SER A 222 -15.12 -2.48 6.87
C SER A 222 -16.15 -1.54 6.25
N GLY A 223 -16.62 -0.54 7.01
CA GLY A 223 -17.65 0.39 6.58
C GLY A 223 -17.25 1.27 5.39
N LEU A 224 -15.98 1.72 5.32
CA LEU A 224 -15.48 2.56 4.23
C LEU A 224 -14.99 1.74 3.03
N ALA A 225 -14.62 0.47 3.22
CA ALA A 225 -14.20 -0.42 2.12
C ALA A 225 -15.31 -0.69 1.09
N ARG A 226 -16.58 -0.51 1.45
CA ARG A 226 -17.74 -0.69 0.55
C ARG A 226 -17.71 0.15 -0.73
N TRP A 227 -16.93 1.24 -0.74
CA TRP A 227 -16.81 2.10 -1.91
C TRP A 227 -15.75 1.64 -2.92
N GLY A 228 -15.10 0.52 -2.65
CA GLY A 228 -14.18 -0.14 -3.58
C GLY A 228 -12.84 -0.53 -2.95
N GLY A 229 -12.50 0.00 -1.76
CA GLY A 229 -11.38 -0.51 -1.00
C GLY A 229 -10.89 0.36 0.15
N VAL A 230 -9.84 -0.13 0.79
CA VAL A 230 -9.13 0.53 1.90
C VAL A 230 -7.63 0.28 1.78
N LEU A 231 -6.85 1.23 2.30
CA LEU A 231 -5.39 1.16 2.37
C LEU A 231 -4.93 1.34 3.82
N GLU A 232 -4.09 0.44 4.31
CA GLU A 232 -3.33 0.59 5.55
C GLU A 232 -1.94 1.15 5.21
N PRO A 233 -1.65 2.43 5.50
CA PRO A 233 -0.42 3.08 5.07
C PRO A 233 0.81 2.75 5.93
N GLY A 234 0.62 2.10 7.08
CA GLY A 234 1.66 1.67 8.01
C GLY A 234 1.59 0.17 8.30
N TRP A 235 1.64 -0.69 7.27
CA TRP A 235 1.64 -2.13 7.48
C TRP A 235 2.90 -2.60 8.23
N MET A 236 2.70 -3.24 9.39
CA MET A 236 3.72 -3.66 10.36
C MET A 236 4.56 -2.51 10.94
N SER A 237 4.13 -1.25 10.75
CA SER A 237 4.79 -0.06 11.29
C SER A 237 3.77 1.00 11.73
N THR A 238 4.23 2.14 12.22
CA THR A 238 3.43 3.37 12.18
C THR A 238 3.50 3.98 10.78
N VAL A 239 2.62 4.94 10.49
CA VAL A 239 2.69 5.71 9.23
C VAL A 239 4.06 6.39 9.05
N GLY A 240 4.68 6.82 10.16
CA GLY A 240 6.04 7.38 10.18
C GLY A 240 7.17 6.34 10.12
N GLY A 241 6.90 5.08 9.80
CA GLY A 241 7.92 4.06 9.57
C GLY A 241 8.47 3.36 10.82
N ARG A 242 7.96 3.65 12.02
CA ARG A 242 8.41 2.96 13.23
C ARG A 242 7.80 1.56 13.32
N LEU A 243 8.61 0.52 13.29
CA LEU A 243 8.15 -0.87 13.38
C LEU A 243 7.34 -1.14 14.65
N LEU A 244 6.29 -1.95 14.53
CA LEU A 244 5.39 -2.29 15.64
C LEU A 244 6.02 -3.34 16.57
N ASP A 245 5.68 -3.27 17.85
CA ASP A 245 5.97 -4.35 18.79
C ASP A 245 5.07 -5.58 18.50
N PRO A 246 5.43 -6.80 18.98
CA PRO A 246 4.67 -8.01 18.67
C PRO A 246 3.19 -7.98 19.08
N GLY A 247 2.82 -7.22 20.13
CA GLY A 247 1.42 -7.10 20.54
C GLY A 247 0.64 -6.26 19.55
N THR A 248 1.19 -5.09 19.20
CA THR A 248 0.60 -4.13 18.27
C THR A 248 0.54 -4.66 16.84
N ALA A 249 1.58 -5.38 16.38
CA ALA A 249 1.60 -6.04 15.08
C ALA A 249 0.52 -7.13 14.96
N ARG A 250 0.32 -7.94 16.01
CA ARG A 250 -0.75 -8.96 16.03
C ARG A 250 -2.13 -8.33 15.95
N GLN A 251 -2.37 -7.25 16.70
CA GLN A 251 -3.64 -6.51 16.59
C GLN A 251 -3.88 -5.99 15.16
N GLN A 252 -2.81 -5.69 14.39
CA GLN A 252 -2.92 -5.29 12.97
C GLN A 252 -3.30 -6.46 12.09
N ALA A 253 -2.53 -7.54 12.22
CA ALA A 253 -2.73 -8.77 11.51
C ALA A 253 -4.14 -9.34 11.73
N ASP A 254 -4.65 -9.29 12.97
CA ASP A 254 -5.97 -9.79 13.32
C ASP A 254 -7.05 -9.17 12.42
N ARG A 255 -6.92 -7.91 12.00
CA ARG A 255 -7.90 -7.24 11.11
C ARG A 255 -8.00 -7.85 9.71
N LEU A 256 -6.96 -8.55 9.25
CA LEU A 256 -6.99 -9.30 8.00
C LEU A 256 -7.48 -10.73 8.17
N CYS A 257 -7.46 -11.21 9.42
CA CYS A 257 -7.83 -12.56 9.82
C CYS A 257 -9.26 -12.68 10.38
N GLN A 258 -9.96 -11.57 10.70
CA GLN A 258 -11.28 -11.63 11.35
C GLN A 258 -12.35 -12.25 10.42
N GLY A 259 -13.33 -12.91 11.04
CA GLY A 259 -14.45 -13.58 10.37
C GLY A 259 -15.49 -12.62 9.76
N GLU A 260 -16.64 -13.19 9.38
CA GLU A 260 -17.66 -12.57 8.51
C GLU A 260 -18.11 -11.15 8.91
N GLU A 261 -18.13 -10.80 10.20
CA GLU A 261 -18.68 -9.52 10.70
C GLU A 261 -17.88 -8.27 10.30
N HIS A 262 -16.56 -8.38 10.14
CA HIS A 262 -15.67 -7.30 9.70
C HIS A 262 -14.96 -7.64 8.39
N SER A 263 -15.48 -8.62 7.66
CA SER A 263 -14.97 -9.01 6.37
C SER A 263 -15.16 -7.88 5.36
N LEU A 264 -14.17 -7.73 4.48
CA LEU A 264 -14.27 -6.78 3.37
C LEU A 264 -15.28 -7.32 2.35
N PRO A 265 -16.00 -6.43 1.64
CA PRO A 265 -16.77 -6.84 0.47
C PRO A 265 -15.90 -7.61 -0.52
N GLU A 266 -16.47 -8.60 -1.20
CA GLU A 266 -15.72 -9.51 -2.09
C GLU A 266 -14.92 -8.77 -3.19
N ASP A 267 -15.50 -7.70 -3.74
CA ASP A 267 -14.87 -6.89 -4.79
C ASP A 267 -13.96 -5.77 -4.27
N ALA A 268 -13.92 -5.55 -2.95
CA ALA A 268 -13.15 -4.46 -2.35
C ALA A 268 -11.65 -4.79 -2.33
N VAL A 269 -10.85 -3.79 -2.68
CA VAL A 269 -9.39 -3.90 -2.62
C VAL A 269 -8.91 -3.55 -1.21
N ALA A 270 -8.19 -4.46 -0.56
CA ALA A 270 -7.34 -4.13 0.59
C ALA A 270 -5.90 -3.92 0.13
N ILE A 271 -5.34 -2.75 0.41
CA ILE A 271 -3.92 -2.46 0.16
C ILE A 271 -3.19 -2.35 1.49
N LEU A 272 -2.12 -3.12 1.67
CA LEU A 272 -1.23 -3.03 2.81
C LEU A 272 0.10 -2.45 2.36
N ARG A 273 0.43 -1.27 2.86
CA ARG A 273 1.64 -0.54 2.47
C ARG A 273 2.66 -0.55 3.59
N THR A 274 3.83 -1.13 3.35
CA THR A 274 5.00 -0.97 4.21
C THR A 274 5.74 0.31 3.81
N PRO A 275 5.83 1.33 4.69
CA PRO A 275 6.66 2.50 4.45
C PRO A 275 8.15 2.16 4.64
N VAL A 276 8.97 2.49 3.65
CA VAL A 276 10.42 2.24 3.63
C VAL A 276 11.15 3.58 3.70
N PRO A 277 11.97 3.86 4.73
CA PRO A 277 12.70 5.12 4.82
C PRO A 277 13.61 5.36 3.61
N VAL A 278 13.68 6.61 3.15
CA VAL A 278 14.41 7.01 1.93
C VAL A 278 15.93 6.88 2.11
N ASP A 279 16.41 7.01 3.34
CA ASP A 279 17.82 6.96 3.73
C ASP A 279 18.28 5.55 4.18
N LEU A 280 17.41 4.55 4.08
CA LEU A 280 17.73 3.18 4.45
C LEU A 280 18.65 2.54 3.40
N ALA A 281 19.70 1.85 3.84
CA ALA A 281 20.55 1.06 2.95
C ALA A 281 19.73 0.01 2.18
N GLU A 282 20.12 -0.28 0.93
CA GLU A 282 19.35 -1.13 0.01
C GLU A 282 19.02 -2.50 0.63
N GLU A 283 20.01 -3.19 1.21
CA GLU A 283 19.80 -4.50 1.82
C GLU A 283 18.83 -4.44 3.02
N ALA A 284 18.90 -3.37 3.81
CA ALA A 284 17.99 -3.16 4.94
C ALA A 284 16.58 -2.79 4.47
N ALA A 285 16.46 -2.08 3.35
CA ALA A 285 15.19 -1.81 2.70
C ALA A 285 14.56 -3.10 2.17
N GLU A 286 15.33 -3.96 1.50
CA GLU A 286 14.85 -5.26 1.04
C GLU A 286 14.36 -6.14 2.20
N ASP A 287 15.11 -6.20 3.30
CA ASP A 287 14.72 -6.93 4.51
C ASP A 287 13.40 -6.41 5.10
N LEU A 288 13.21 -5.09 5.12
CA LEU A 288 11.98 -4.46 5.58
C LEU A 288 10.78 -4.78 4.66
N VAL A 289 10.99 -4.73 3.33
CA VAL A 289 9.97 -5.14 2.35
C VAL A 289 9.63 -6.62 2.53
N ARG A 290 10.63 -7.49 2.67
CA ARG A 290 10.44 -8.93 2.88
C ARG A 290 9.72 -9.22 4.20
N TYR A 291 10.00 -8.47 5.25
CA TYR A 291 9.27 -8.55 6.53
C TYR A 291 7.78 -8.23 6.36
N GLY A 292 7.46 -7.11 5.69
CA GLY A 292 6.08 -6.73 5.40
C GLY A 292 5.34 -7.73 4.51
N LEU A 293 6.01 -8.20 3.45
CA LEU A 293 5.49 -9.20 2.52
C LEU A 293 5.23 -10.54 3.22
N ALA A 294 6.16 -11.01 4.05
CA ALA A 294 6.00 -12.25 4.80
C ALA A 294 4.81 -12.16 5.77
N ALA A 295 4.65 -11.03 6.47
CA ALA A 295 3.48 -10.80 7.32
C ALA A 295 2.17 -10.77 6.50
N PHE A 296 2.16 -10.13 5.33
CA PHE A 296 1.00 -10.12 4.42
C PHE A 296 0.57 -11.55 4.06
N TRP A 297 1.51 -12.40 3.67
CA TRP A 297 1.21 -13.80 3.36
C TRP A 297 0.75 -14.57 4.59
N VAL A 298 1.52 -14.56 5.68
CA VAL A 298 1.19 -15.32 6.90
C VAL A 298 -0.22 -14.97 7.39
N PHE A 299 -0.53 -13.70 7.57
CA PHE A 299 -1.80 -13.27 8.17
C PHE A 299 -2.93 -13.15 7.15
N GLY A 300 -2.68 -12.44 6.04
CA GLY A 300 -3.69 -12.21 4.99
C GLY A 300 -3.98 -13.44 4.13
N GLY A 301 -3.08 -14.44 4.12
CA GLY A 301 -3.22 -15.63 3.29
C GLY A 301 -3.20 -15.32 1.80
N GLY A 302 -2.50 -14.25 1.39
CA GLY A 302 -2.48 -13.76 0.01
C GLY A 302 -3.69 -12.91 -0.40
N ARG A 303 -4.66 -12.67 0.49
CA ARG A 303 -5.82 -11.83 0.20
C ARG A 303 -5.45 -10.34 0.27
N GLY A 304 -5.84 -9.60 -0.77
CA GLY A 304 -5.56 -8.18 -0.92
C GLY A 304 -4.31 -7.94 -1.77
N LEU A 305 -3.72 -6.75 -1.60
CA LEU A 305 -2.54 -6.30 -2.31
C LEU A 305 -1.51 -5.76 -1.31
N TYR A 306 -0.25 -6.00 -1.62
CA TYR A 306 0.91 -5.55 -0.89
C TYR A 306 1.62 -4.43 -1.65
N ALA A 307 2.09 -3.43 -0.92
CA ALA A 307 2.85 -2.32 -1.45
C ALA A 307 4.04 -2.02 -0.52
N ALA A 308 5.13 -1.55 -1.11
CA ALA A 308 6.23 -0.98 -0.36
C ALA A 308 6.66 0.33 -1.03
N THR A 309 6.64 1.44 -0.29
CA THR A 309 6.97 2.76 -0.83
C THR A 309 7.74 3.59 0.17
N SER A 310 8.39 4.65 -0.29
CA SER A 310 8.81 5.75 0.60
C SER A 310 7.62 6.30 1.40
N PRO A 311 7.82 6.94 2.57
CA PRO A 311 6.72 7.38 3.42
C PRO A 311 5.80 8.38 2.70
N ASP A 312 6.39 9.26 1.90
CA ASP A 312 5.73 10.28 1.06
C ASP A 312 5.12 9.72 -0.24
N GLY A 313 5.38 8.44 -0.55
CA GLY A 313 4.87 7.73 -1.73
C GLY A 313 5.56 8.10 -3.05
N SER A 314 6.69 8.81 -3.03
CA SER A 314 7.43 9.20 -4.23
C SER A 314 8.18 8.05 -4.90
N HIS A 315 8.57 7.03 -4.12
CA HIS A 315 9.32 5.88 -4.62
C HIS A 315 8.63 4.56 -4.26
N SER A 316 8.44 3.68 -5.26
CA SER A 316 8.02 2.30 -5.04
C SER A 316 9.24 1.38 -4.89
N HIS A 317 9.22 0.50 -3.90
CA HIS A 317 10.24 -0.52 -3.69
C HIS A 317 9.79 -1.86 -4.26
N TRP A 318 10.74 -2.61 -4.81
CA TRP A 318 10.50 -3.91 -5.42
C TRP A 318 11.59 -4.89 -5.01
N ILE A 319 11.18 -6.07 -4.55
CA ILE A 319 12.05 -7.24 -4.41
C ILE A 319 11.47 -8.40 -5.23
N THR A 320 12.33 -9.33 -5.65
CA THR A 320 11.93 -10.49 -6.46
C THR A 320 10.79 -11.29 -5.81
N ASP A 321 10.82 -11.45 -4.49
CA ASP A 321 9.84 -12.20 -3.70
C ASP A 321 8.39 -11.71 -3.92
N MET A 322 8.21 -10.43 -4.24
CA MET A 322 6.88 -9.82 -4.41
C MET A 322 6.13 -10.35 -5.63
N GLN A 323 6.84 -10.92 -6.61
CA GLN A 323 6.21 -11.43 -7.84
C GLN A 323 5.43 -12.73 -7.63
N TRP A 324 5.66 -13.42 -6.51
CA TRP A 324 5.18 -14.77 -6.32
C TRP A 324 3.74 -14.83 -5.83
N ASP A 325 2.94 -15.67 -6.48
CA ASP A 325 1.70 -16.22 -5.95
C ASP A 325 1.97 -17.56 -5.25
N LEU A 326 1.82 -17.60 -3.92
CA LEU A 326 2.04 -18.82 -3.14
C LEU A 326 0.83 -19.77 -3.19
N GLY A 327 -0.28 -19.33 -3.80
CA GLY A 327 -1.52 -20.06 -3.92
C GLY A 327 -2.34 -20.07 -2.63
N LEU A 328 -3.15 -21.12 -2.45
CA LEU A 328 -4.09 -21.20 -1.33
C LEU A 328 -3.37 -21.62 -0.04
N PRO A 329 -3.72 -21.02 1.11
CA PRO A 329 -3.21 -21.48 2.39
C PRO A 329 -3.71 -22.89 2.70
N LEU A 330 -2.81 -23.79 3.06
CA LEU A 330 -3.16 -25.18 3.40
C LEU A 330 -3.59 -25.33 4.86
N GLU A 331 -3.22 -24.36 5.68
CA GLU A 331 -3.43 -24.37 7.12
C GLU A 331 -3.58 -22.93 7.68
N PRO A 332 -4.14 -22.77 8.89
CA PRO A 332 -4.07 -21.52 9.63
C PRO A 332 -2.61 -21.16 9.97
N PRO A 333 -2.30 -19.88 10.27
CA PRO A 333 -0.96 -19.48 10.72
C PRO A 333 -0.53 -20.25 11.98
N SER A 334 0.67 -20.82 11.96
CA SER A 334 1.32 -21.44 13.11
C SER A 334 2.19 -20.41 13.84
N VAL A 335 2.33 -20.56 15.17
CA VAL A 335 3.14 -19.64 15.99
C VAL A 335 3.98 -20.37 17.02
N VAL A 336 5.25 -19.98 17.11
CA VAL A 336 6.15 -20.31 18.22
C VAL A 336 6.72 -19.02 18.77
N VAL A 337 6.18 -18.59 19.93
CA VAL A 337 6.49 -17.30 20.57
C VAL A 337 6.13 -16.10 19.66
N ASN A 338 7.08 -15.58 18.89
CA ASN A 338 6.91 -14.45 17.96
C ASN A 338 7.24 -14.83 16.50
N LEU A 339 7.64 -16.09 16.27
CA LEU A 339 7.85 -16.62 14.94
C LEU A 339 6.52 -17.16 14.45
N TRP A 340 5.99 -16.57 13.39
CA TRP A 340 4.79 -17.02 12.72
C TRP A 340 5.16 -17.64 11.39
N SER A 341 4.49 -18.71 11.01
CA SER A 341 4.68 -19.34 9.71
C SER A 341 3.37 -19.86 9.13
N ARG A 342 3.36 -20.07 7.82
CA ARG A 342 2.20 -20.63 7.12
C ARG A 342 2.62 -21.33 5.84
N THR A 343 2.03 -22.49 5.60
CA THR A 343 2.20 -23.25 4.35
C THR A 343 1.08 -22.96 3.36
N PHE A 344 1.45 -22.86 2.09
CA PHE A 344 0.58 -22.65 0.95
C PHE A 344 0.77 -23.76 -0.09
N SER A 345 -0.14 -23.87 -1.05
CA SER A 345 -0.07 -24.88 -2.12
C SER A 345 1.22 -24.81 -2.94
N ALA A 346 1.78 -23.60 -3.13
CA ALA A 346 2.99 -23.35 -3.92
C ALA A 346 4.12 -22.68 -3.13
N GLY A 347 4.00 -22.55 -1.79
CA GLY A 347 5.01 -21.82 -1.03
C GLY A 347 4.92 -22.00 0.49
N TRP A 348 5.91 -21.45 1.18
CA TRP A 348 5.97 -21.42 2.62
C TRP A 348 6.56 -20.09 3.08
N VAL A 349 6.02 -19.54 4.17
CA VAL A 349 6.39 -18.21 4.66
C VAL A 349 6.62 -18.24 6.16
N ALA A 350 7.59 -17.47 6.63
CA ALA A 350 7.75 -17.16 8.04
C ALA A 350 8.10 -15.69 8.30
N VAL A 351 7.67 -15.19 9.46
CA VAL A 351 7.93 -13.83 9.92
C VAL A 351 8.20 -13.82 11.43
N ASN A 352 9.24 -13.11 11.86
CA ASN A 352 9.54 -12.91 13.28
C ASN A 352 9.10 -11.51 13.72
N LEU A 353 7.99 -11.43 14.47
CA LEU A 353 7.44 -10.17 14.98
C LEU A 353 8.20 -9.62 16.20
N ALA A 354 9.28 -10.28 16.66
CA ALA A 354 10.05 -9.79 17.78
C ALA A 354 10.58 -8.37 17.54
N SER A 355 10.66 -7.57 18.60
CA SER A 355 11.18 -6.20 18.58
C SER A 355 12.49 -6.01 19.34
N ASP A 356 12.97 -7.04 20.03
CA ASP A 356 14.23 -7.03 20.78
C ASP A 356 15.31 -7.79 20.00
N GLY A 357 16.43 -7.11 19.69
CA GLY A 357 17.64 -7.60 19.01
C GLY A 357 18.12 -8.98 19.45
N ARG A 358 17.88 -9.36 20.71
CA ARG A 358 18.31 -10.64 21.28
C ARG A 358 17.39 -11.81 20.94
N ARG A 359 16.20 -11.56 20.39
CA ARG A 359 15.17 -12.58 20.11
C ARG A 359 15.25 -13.09 18.67
N ARG A 360 16.45 -13.56 18.30
CA ARG A 360 16.66 -14.34 17.09
C ARG A 360 15.97 -15.71 17.20
N ARG A 361 15.51 -16.25 16.09
CA ARG A 361 14.83 -17.55 16.04
C ARG A 361 15.48 -18.45 15.00
N HIS A 362 15.86 -19.64 15.45
CA HIS A 362 16.25 -20.72 14.54
C HIS A 362 14.99 -21.27 13.90
N VAL A 363 15.01 -21.36 12.58
CA VAL A 363 13.91 -21.83 11.76
C VAL A 363 14.43 -22.98 10.95
N THR A 364 13.89 -24.18 11.16
CA THR A 364 14.13 -25.33 10.29
C THR A 364 13.28 -25.15 9.04
N LEU A 365 13.94 -25.15 7.88
CA LEU A 365 13.28 -24.92 6.61
C LEU A 365 12.74 -26.24 6.05
N PRO A 366 11.51 -26.24 5.52
CA PRO A 366 10.96 -27.43 4.90
C PRO A 366 11.76 -27.77 3.63
N THR A 367 11.91 -29.07 3.34
CA THR A 367 12.55 -29.54 2.11
C THR A 367 11.63 -29.34 0.90
N GLY A 368 12.20 -29.26 -0.30
CA GLY A 368 11.42 -29.11 -1.54
C GLY A 368 10.95 -27.68 -1.81
N TYR A 369 11.70 -26.68 -1.34
CA TYR A 369 11.45 -25.25 -1.59
C TYR A 369 12.71 -24.57 -2.14
N LEU A 370 12.53 -23.40 -2.76
CA LEU A 370 13.56 -22.56 -3.34
C LEU A 370 13.50 -21.13 -2.77
N LEU A 371 14.66 -20.49 -2.74
CA LEU A 371 14.85 -19.07 -2.44
C LEU A 371 14.53 -18.17 -3.65
N PRO A 372 14.46 -16.84 -3.47
CA PRO A 372 14.18 -15.88 -4.55
C PRO A 372 15.13 -15.94 -5.74
N ASP A 373 16.36 -16.36 -5.51
CA ASP A 373 17.40 -16.54 -6.53
C ASP A 373 17.35 -17.93 -7.21
N GLY A 374 16.37 -18.77 -6.86
CA GLY A 374 16.23 -20.13 -7.34
C GLY A 374 17.12 -21.15 -6.62
N SER A 375 17.94 -20.73 -5.66
CA SER A 375 18.81 -21.63 -4.90
C SER A 375 18.02 -22.41 -3.84
N ARG A 376 18.58 -23.54 -3.41
CA ARG A 376 18.01 -24.32 -2.30
C ARG A 376 18.31 -23.62 -0.97
N PRO A 377 17.30 -23.44 -0.11
CA PRO A 377 17.52 -22.88 1.21
C PRO A 377 18.39 -23.82 2.06
N PRO A 378 19.18 -23.29 3.01
CA PRO A 378 19.86 -24.12 4.00
C PRO A 378 18.84 -24.87 4.87
N GLU A 379 19.26 -25.94 5.54
CA GLU A 379 18.37 -26.69 6.45
C GLU A 379 17.83 -25.81 7.60
N GLN A 380 18.64 -24.86 8.06
CA GLN A 380 18.27 -23.92 9.10
C GLN A 380 18.70 -22.50 8.74
N VAL A 381 17.86 -21.54 9.12
CA VAL A 381 18.17 -20.12 9.07
C VAL A 381 17.86 -19.47 10.41
N VAL A 382 18.52 -18.35 10.68
CA VAL A 382 18.25 -17.53 11.86
C VAL A 382 17.51 -16.28 11.41
N LEU A 383 16.24 -16.16 11.80
CA LEU A 383 15.48 -14.93 11.61
C LEU A 383 15.68 -14.00 12.81
N GLY A 384 16.24 -12.83 12.53
CA GLY A 384 16.30 -11.71 13.46
C GLY A 384 14.93 -11.11 13.76
N PRO A 385 14.86 -10.17 14.71
CA PRO A 385 13.67 -9.35 14.95
C PRO A 385 13.26 -8.61 13.68
N HIS A 386 11.95 -8.53 13.43
CA HIS A 386 11.39 -7.86 12.26
C HIS A 386 11.97 -8.33 10.91
N GLN A 387 12.27 -9.63 10.81
CA GLN A 387 12.67 -10.25 9.55
C GLN A 387 11.62 -11.25 9.07
N GLY A 388 11.52 -11.38 7.76
CA GLY A 388 10.63 -12.31 7.07
C GLY A 388 11.37 -13.13 6.03
N MET A 389 10.72 -14.20 5.58
CA MET A 389 11.23 -15.09 4.55
C MET A 389 10.05 -15.67 3.79
N VAL A 390 10.17 -15.69 2.48
CA VAL A 390 9.21 -16.26 1.54
C VAL A 390 9.95 -17.32 0.72
N LEU A 391 9.37 -18.51 0.63
CA LEU A 391 9.90 -19.62 -0.16
C LEU A 391 8.84 -20.11 -1.13
N VAL A 392 9.26 -20.50 -2.33
CA VAL A 392 8.40 -21.14 -3.34
C VAL A 392 8.70 -22.63 -3.43
N ARG A 393 7.71 -23.45 -3.75
CA ARG A 393 7.89 -24.90 -3.85
C ARG A 393 8.75 -25.24 -5.07
N ASP A 394 9.72 -26.14 -4.88
CA ASP A 394 10.54 -26.69 -5.96
C ASP A 394 9.67 -27.63 -6.82
N PRO A 395 9.39 -27.29 -8.09
CA PRO A 395 8.54 -28.10 -8.98
C PRO A 395 9.14 -29.46 -9.32
N GLY A 396 10.45 -29.65 -9.14
CA GLY A 396 11.10 -30.96 -9.29
C GLY A 396 10.78 -31.93 -8.15
N THR A 397 10.12 -31.47 -7.09
CA THR A 397 9.76 -32.31 -5.93
C THR A 397 8.39 -32.96 -6.15
N VAL A 398 8.36 -34.09 -6.87
CA VAL A 398 7.17 -34.95 -6.94
C VAL A 398 6.94 -35.58 -5.56
N GLN A 399 5.73 -35.41 -5.00
CA GLN A 399 5.35 -36.13 -3.78
C GLN A 399 5.19 -37.63 -4.11
N ILE A 400 5.88 -38.48 -3.35
CA ILE A 400 5.63 -39.93 -3.29
C ILE A 400 4.51 -40.18 -2.26
#